data_AF-A0A173VX57-F1
#
_entry.id   AF-A0A173VX57-F1
#
_cell.length_a   1.000
_cell.length_b   1.000
_cell.length_c   1.000
_cell.angle_alpha   90.00
_cell.angle_beta   90.00
_cell.angle_gamma   90.00
#
_symmetry.space_group_name_H-M   'P 1'
#
loop_
_entity.id
_entity.type
_entity.pdbx_description
1 polymer ?
#
loop_
_entity_poly.entity_id
_entity_poly.type
_entity_poly.pdbx_seq_one_letter_code
_entity_poly.pdbx_strand_id
1 'polypeptide(L)'
;MERNIEIIDKLHSYVWAKENEIVIKEYFVDNITFDNLRDCLIGNAKILEEDFEKQIYVVTVDSGINNMNGALIVIQRVDNNKLSLAGYAREGWINQHTAEKAILKIIEQIKSKYKECALL
;
A
#
# COMPACT_ATOMS: atom_id res chain seq x y z
N MET A 1 17.35 -4.19 -1.56
CA MET A 1 17.60 -2.84 -1.02
C MET A 1 17.06 -1.78 -1.98
N GLU A 2 17.25 -1.91 -3.30
CA GLU A 2 16.76 -0.96 -4.33
C GLU A 2 15.22 -0.79 -4.42
N ARG A 3 14.42 -1.85 -4.25
CA ARG A 3 12.96 -1.78 -4.45
C ARG A 3 12.21 -0.94 -3.40
N ASN A 4 12.71 -0.88 -2.17
CA ASN A 4 12.12 -0.02 -1.16
C ASN A 4 12.37 1.46 -1.49
N ILE A 5 13.46 1.77 -2.20
CA ILE A 5 13.80 3.15 -2.59
C ILE A 5 12.73 3.67 -3.54
N GLU A 6 12.32 2.89 -4.54
CA GLU A 6 11.33 3.36 -5.53
C GLU A 6 9.96 3.69 -4.93
N ILE A 7 9.42 2.82 -4.05
CA ILE A 7 8.12 3.09 -3.41
C ILE A 7 8.21 4.23 -2.38
N ILE A 8 9.35 4.43 -1.72
CA ILE A 8 9.58 5.56 -0.81
C ILE A 8 9.71 6.86 -1.59
N ASP A 9 10.48 6.88 -2.68
CA ASP A 9 10.63 8.03 -3.56
C ASP A 9 9.28 8.45 -4.15
N LYS A 10 8.48 7.46 -4.60
CA LYS A 10 7.11 7.73 -5.04
C LYS A 10 6.26 8.28 -3.89
N LEU A 11 6.35 7.73 -2.68
CA LEU A 11 5.62 8.26 -1.52
C LEU A 11 6.03 9.72 -1.23
N HIS A 12 7.32 10.04 -1.30
CA HIS A 12 7.86 11.39 -1.11
C HIS A 12 7.45 12.38 -2.20
N SER A 13 7.10 11.92 -3.40
CA SER A 13 6.50 12.79 -4.43
C SER A 13 5.11 13.33 -4.04
N TYR A 14 4.44 12.70 -3.07
CA TYR A 14 3.14 13.12 -2.53
C TYR A 14 3.25 13.73 -1.13
N VAL A 15 4.09 13.16 -0.27
CA VAL A 15 4.23 13.59 1.12
C VAL A 15 5.63 13.32 1.65
N TRP A 16 6.26 14.33 2.23
CA TRP A 16 7.52 14.12 2.94
C TRP A 16 7.25 13.46 4.30
N ALA A 17 7.94 12.35 4.55
CA ALA A 17 7.88 11.59 5.80
C ALA A 17 9.27 11.09 6.18
N LYS A 18 9.59 11.04 7.47
CA LYS A 18 10.86 10.45 7.92
C LYS A 18 10.83 8.94 7.70
N GLU A 19 11.97 8.32 7.42
CA GLU A 19 12.04 6.87 7.16
C GLU A 19 11.43 6.02 8.28
N ASN A 20 11.61 6.43 9.55
CA ASN A 20 11.07 5.72 10.71
C ASN A 20 9.55 5.91 10.92
N GLU A 21 8.92 6.78 10.14
CA GLU A 21 7.47 7.01 10.10
C GLU A 21 6.80 6.27 8.93
N ILE A 22 7.59 5.73 8.00
CA ILE A 22 7.11 4.99 6.85
C ILE A 22 7.02 3.51 7.20
N VAL A 23 5.83 2.94 7.05
CA VAL A 23 5.60 1.50 7.22
C VAL A 23 5.85 0.83 5.87
N ILE A 24 6.79 -0.11 5.83
CA ILE A 24 7.08 -0.91 4.64
C ILE A 24 6.62 -2.35 4.90
N LYS A 25 5.84 -2.93 3.98
CA LYS A 25 5.52 -4.35 3.99
C LYS A 25 5.67 -4.95 2.60
N GLU A 26 6.01 -6.22 2.56
CA GLU A 26 5.91 -7.05 1.37
C GLU A 26 4.77 -8.04 1.57
N TYR A 27 4.02 -8.33 0.50
CA TYR A 27 2.95 -9.31 0.51
C TYR A 27 3.05 -10.21 -0.70
N PHE A 28 2.99 -11.52 -0.46
CA PHE A 28 3.12 -12.55 -1.48
C PHE A 28 1.75 -13.10 -1.83
N VAL A 29 1.35 -12.96 -3.08
CA VAL A 29 0.00 -13.31 -3.56
C VAL A 29 0.10 -13.90 -4.96
N ASP A 30 -0.48 -15.08 -5.15
CA ASP A 30 -0.34 -15.82 -6.39
C ASP A 30 -1.09 -15.15 -7.56
N ASN A 31 -0.37 -14.96 -8.68
CA ASN A 31 -0.92 -14.54 -9.97
C ASN A 31 -1.76 -13.25 -9.94
N ILE A 32 -1.41 -12.28 -9.09
CA ILE A 32 -2.07 -10.97 -9.13
C ILE A 32 -1.60 -10.21 -10.38
N THR A 33 -2.52 -9.60 -11.10
CA THR A 33 -2.23 -8.68 -12.22
C THR A 33 -2.42 -7.24 -11.76
N PHE A 34 -1.93 -6.28 -12.55
CA PHE A 34 -2.14 -4.86 -12.25
C PHE A 34 -3.62 -4.49 -12.18
N ASP A 35 -4.44 -4.98 -13.14
CA ASP A 35 -5.89 -4.76 -13.15
C ASP A 35 -6.60 -5.44 -11.97
N ASN A 36 -6.20 -6.69 -11.64
CA ASN A 36 -6.74 -7.41 -10.49
C ASN A 36 -6.49 -6.67 -9.17
N LEU A 37 -5.31 -6.06 -9.04
CA LEU A 37 -4.98 -5.23 -7.89
C LEU A 37 -5.88 -3.99 -7.85
N ARG A 38 -6.18 -3.33 -8.99
CA ARG A 38 -7.14 -2.22 -9.04
C ARG A 38 -8.51 -2.63 -8.50
N ASP A 39 -8.99 -3.79 -8.92
CA ASP A 39 -10.31 -4.31 -8.54
C ASP A 39 -10.41 -4.66 -7.03
N CYS A 40 -9.27 -4.85 -6.35
CA CYS A 40 -9.21 -4.94 -4.89
C CYS A 40 -9.25 -3.57 -4.20
N LEU A 41 -8.75 -2.51 -4.87
CA LEU A 41 -8.68 -1.16 -4.31
C LEU A 41 -10.00 -0.40 -4.48
N ILE A 42 -10.73 -0.63 -5.57
CA ILE A 42 -12.03 0.01 -5.84
C ILE A 42 -13.00 -0.24 -4.68
N GLY A 43 -13.59 0.85 -4.18
CA GLY A 43 -14.56 0.84 -3.07
C GLY A 43 -13.94 0.79 -1.67
N ASN A 44 -12.65 0.47 -1.55
CA ASN A 44 -11.94 0.39 -0.26
C ASN A 44 -10.87 1.48 -0.08
N ALA A 45 -10.40 2.04 -1.19
CA ALA A 45 -9.40 3.09 -1.26
C ALA A 45 -9.79 4.12 -2.34
N LYS A 46 -9.24 5.32 -2.23
CA LYS A 46 -9.27 6.31 -3.30
C LYS A 46 -7.95 6.24 -4.06
N ILE A 47 -8.03 5.90 -5.35
CA ILE A 47 -6.87 5.88 -6.24
C ILE A 47 -6.51 7.33 -6.61
N LEU A 48 -5.25 7.70 -6.41
CA LEU A 48 -4.68 8.99 -6.79
C LEU A 48 -3.89 8.89 -8.10
N GLU A 49 -3.22 7.76 -8.32
CA GLU A 49 -2.39 7.52 -9.52
C GLU A 49 -2.34 6.03 -9.87
N GLU A 50 -2.29 5.75 -11.17
CA GLU A 50 -2.02 4.45 -11.78
C GLU A 50 -0.82 4.62 -12.72
N ASP A 51 0.32 4.01 -12.37
CA ASP A 51 1.53 4.01 -13.19
C ASP A 51 1.71 2.62 -13.80
N PHE A 52 1.29 2.47 -15.06
CA PHE A 52 1.30 1.20 -15.78
C PHE A 52 2.71 0.73 -16.11
N GLU A 53 3.66 1.64 -16.32
CA GLU A 53 5.04 1.29 -16.66
C GLU A 53 5.75 0.71 -15.44
N LYS A 54 5.60 1.36 -14.28
CA LYS A 54 6.23 0.93 -13.03
C LYS A 54 5.40 -0.04 -12.21
N GLN A 55 4.16 -0.30 -12.65
CA GLN A 55 3.19 -1.14 -11.97
C GLN A 55 2.87 -0.64 -10.55
N ILE A 56 2.68 0.68 -10.41
CA ILE A 56 2.45 1.35 -9.13
C ILE A 56 1.01 1.90 -9.05
N TYR A 57 0.39 1.72 -7.89
CA TYR A 57 -0.75 2.51 -7.45
C TYR A 57 -0.35 3.43 -6.30
N VAL A 58 -0.85 4.66 -6.33
CA VAL A 58 -0.85 5.55 -5.16
C VAL A 58 -2.29 5.72 -4.71
N VAL A 59 -2.58 5.41 -3.44
CA VAL A 59 -3.94 5.43 -2.91
C VAL A 59 -4.01 6.10 -1.55
N THR A 60 -5.19 6.60 -1.19
CA THR A 60 -5.52 6.92 0.20
C THR A 60 -6.52 5.93 0.76
N VAL A 61 -6.28 5.47 1.98
CA VAL A 61 -7.14 4.50 2.70
C VAL A 61 -7.55 5.09 4.04
N ASP A 62 -8.85 5.16 4.28
CA ASP A 62 -9.38 5.57 5.58
C ASP A 62 -9.27 4.41 6.57
N SER A 63 -8.48 4.61 7.64
CA SER A 63 -8.18 3.61 8.67
C SER A 63 -8.02 4.16 10.09
N GLY A 64 -8.14 5.48 10.29
CA GLY A 64 -8.09 6.14 11.61
C GLY A 64 -9.45 6.19 12.34
N ILE A 65 -9.47 6.75 13.56
CA ILE A 65 -10.72 7.00 14.32
C ILE A 65 -11.67 7.88 13.49
N ASN A 66 -12.94 7.45 13.35
CA ASN A 66 -13.96 8.08 12.50
C ASN A 66 -13.61 8.19 11.00
N ASN A 67 -12.65 7.42 10.48
CA ASN A 67 -12.20 7.52 9.08
C ASN A 67 -11.67 8.93 8.69
N MET A 68 -11.32 9.79 9.65
CA MET A 68 -10.97 11.18 9.36
C MET A 68 -9.50 11.38 8.95
N ASN A 69 -8.63 10.45 9.32
CA ASN A 69 -7.21 10.46 8.95
C ASN A 69 -6.93 9.29 8.00
N GLY A 70 -6.88 9.58 6.71
CA GLY A 70 -6.48 8.63 5.68
C GLY A 70 -4.97 8.41 5.69
N ALA A 71 -4.55 7.17 5.46
CA ALA A 71 -3.15 6.85 5.17
C ALA A 71 -2.91 6.95 3.66
N LEU A 72 -1.78 7.53 3.26
CA LEU A 72 -1.28 7.45 1.90
C LEU A 72 -0.47 6.17 1.75
N ILE A 73 -0.84 5.32 0.80
CA ILE A 73 -0.18 4.05 0.51
C ILE A 73 0.29 4.03 -0.94
N VAL A 74 1.55 3.70 -1.14
CA VAL A 74 2.12 3.32 -2.44
C VAL A 74 2.18 1.81 -2.50
N ILE A 75 1.67 1.23 -3.59
CA ILE A 75 1.64 -0.23 -3.82
C ILE A 75 2.30 -0.48 -5.15
N GLN A 76 3.41 -1.21 -5.16
CA GLN A 76 4.08 -1.66 -6.37
C GLN A 76 3.89 -3.16 -6.53
N ARG A 77 3.43 -3.57 -7.71
CA ARG A 77 3.49 -4.97 -8.12
C ARG A 77 4.86 -5.25 -8.69
N VAL A 78 5.70 -5.91 -7.90
CA VAL A 78 7.11 -6.18 -8.23
C VAL A 78 7.23 -7.26 -9.30
N ASP A 79 6.39 -8.29 -9.20
CA ASP A 79 6.27 -9.37 -10.16
C ASP A 79 4.87 -10.00 -10.04
N ASN A 80 4.67 -11.19 -10.61
CA ASN A 80 3.38 -11.87 -10.59
C ASN A 80 2.93 -12.29 -9.19
N ASN A 81 3.86 -12.43 -8.24
CA ASN A 81 3.63 -13.04 -6.94
C ASN A 81 3.96 -12.14 -5.75
N LYS A 82 4.39 -10.90 -6.00
CA LYS A 82 4.87 -10.01 -4.94
C LYS A 82 4.38 -8.57 -5.10
N LEU A 83 3.85 -8.04 -4.01
CA LEU A 83 3.56 -6.64 -3.81
C LEU A 83 4.52 -6.04 -2.78
N SER A 84 5.00 -4.83 -3.03
CA SER A 84 5.70 -4.00 -2.06
C SER A 84 4.85 -2.79 -1.73
N LEU A 85 4.64 -2.53 -0.45
CA LEU A 85 3.77 -1.48 0.07
C LEU A 85 4.57 -0.54 0.97
N ALA A 86 4.44 0.77 0.72
CA ALA A 86 4.93 1.82 1.61
C ALA A 86 3.74 2.68 2.04
N GLY A 87 3.57 2.87 3.34
CA GLY A 87 2.45 3.60 3.92
C GLY A 87 2.91 4.68 4.87
N TYR A 88 2.25 5.84 4.79
CA TYR A 88 2.42 6.92 5.73
C TYR A 88 1.05 7.47 6.16
N ALA A 89 0.94 7.78 7.45
CA ALA A 89 -0.20 8.49 8.00
C ALA A 89 0.33 9.54 8.97
N ARG A 90 -0.18 10.76 8.86
CA ARG A 90 0.15 11.81 9.83
C ARG A 90 -0.63 11.56 11.11
N GLU A 91 0.06 11.07 12.13
CA GLU A 91 -0.52 10.84 13.45
C GLU A 91 -0.20 11.98 14.41
N GLY A 92 -1.13 12.21 15.35
CA GLY A 92 -0.92 13.17 16.43
C GLY A 92 -0.11 12.55 17.58
N TRP A 93 -0.36 13.05 18.79
CA TRP A 93 0.32 12.61 20.00
C TRP A 93 0.11 11.13 20.36
N ILE A 94 -0.92 10.49 19.81
CA ILE A 94 -1.23 9.08 20.02
C ILE A 94 -0.93 8.33 18.73
N ASN A 95 0.01 7.39 18.81
CA ASN A 95 0.31 6.48 17.72
C ASN A 95 -0.85 5.49 17.57
N GLN A 96 -1.57 5.58 16.44
CA GLN A 96 -2.73 4.74 16.14
C GLN A 96 -2.39 3.62 15.16
N HIS A 97 -1.15 3.54 14.70
CA HIS A 97 -0.69 2.61 13.66
C HIS A 97 -1.57 2.68 12.39
N THR A 98 -2.02 3.88 12.01
CA THR A 98 -3.00 4.14 10.94
C THR A 98 -2.49 3.66 9.58
N ALA A 99 -1.21 3.93 9.26
CA ALA A 99 -0.58 3.46 8.03
C ALA A 99 -0.51 1.93 7.99
N GLU A 100 -0.12 1.28 9.09
CA GLU A 100 -0.07 -0.17 9.18
C GLU A 100 -1.47 -0.80 9.05
N LYS A 101 -2.47 -0.24 9.73
CA LYS A 101 -3.88 -0.68 9.62
C LYS A 101 -4.42 -0.53 8.19
N ALA A 102 -4.07 0.55 7.50
CA ALA A 102 -4.44 0.75 6.09
C ALA A 102 -3.81 -0.31 5.18
N ILE A 103 -2.51 -0.59 5.35
CA ILE A 103 -1.81 -1.65 4.61
C ILE A 103 -2.48 -3.00 4.88
N LEU A 104 -2.76 -3.33 6.15
CA LEU A 104 -3.42 -4.58 6.50
C LEU A 104 -4.82 -4.66 5.89
N LYS A 105 -5.60 -3.58 5.89
CA LYS A 105 -6.92 -3.53 5.23
C LYS A 105 -6.81 -3.86 3.74
N ILE A 106 -5.84 -3.30 3.03
CA ILE A 106 -5.58 -3.64 1.61
C ILE A 106 -5.24 -5.12 1.45
N ILE A 107 -4.32 -5.64 2.28
CA ILE A 107 -3.91 -7.05 2.22
C ILE A 107 -5.10 -7.98 2.45
N GLU A 108 -5.95 -7.69 3.43
CA GLU A 108 -7.16 -8.49 3.70
C GLU A 108 -8.15 -8.46 2.52
N GLN A 109 -8.31 -7.32 1.84
CA GLN A 109 -9.12 -7.26 0.61
C GLN A 109 -8.55 -8.14 -0.50
N ILE A 110 -7.23 -8.17 -0.67
CA ILE A 110 -6.57 -9.02 -1.66
C ILE A 110 -6.73 -10.50 -1.27
N LYS A 111 -6.50 -10.86 -0.01
CA LYS A 111 -6.67 -12.22 0.53
C LYS A 111 -8.07 -12.77 0.33
N SER A 112 -9.10 -11.91 0.37
CA SER A 112 -10.49 -12.33 0.14
C SER A 112 -10.74 -12.83 -1.30
N LYS A 113 -9.86 -12.52 -2.25
CA LYS A 113 -10.01 -12.84 -3.68
C LYS A 113 -8.87 -13.69 -4.25
N TYR A 114 -7.67 -13.61 -3.68
CA TYR A 114 -6.46 -14.26 -4.19
C TYR A 114 -5.76 -15.07 -3.10
N LYS A 115 -5.08 -16.15 -3.51
CA LYS A 115 -4.35 -17.02 -2.59
C LYS A 115 -3.02 -16.39 -2.20
N GLU A 116 -2.73 -16.37 -0.90
CA GLU A 116 -1.38 -16.11 -0.40
C GLU A 116 -0.45 -17.25 -0.82
N CYS A 117 0.76 -16.92 -1.29
CA CYS A 117 1.78 -17.91 -1.65
C CYS A 117 2.97 -17.84 -0.68
N ALA A 118 3.52 -19.01 -0.32
CA ALA A 118 4.72 -19.07 0.50
C ALA A 118 5.93 -18.54 -0.28
N LEU A 119 6.88 -17.94 0.44
CA LEU A 119 8.22 -17.61 -0.08
C LEU A 119 8.82 -18.88 -0.71
N LEU A 120 9.00 -18.87 -2.04
CA LEU A 120 9.81 -19.85 -2.76
C LEU A 120 11.29 -19.47 -2.65
#